data_AF-A0ABD3KU64-F1
#
_entry.id   AF-A0ABD3KU64-F1
#
_cell.length_a   1.000
_cell.length_b   1.000
_cell.length_c   1.000
_cell.angle_alpha   90.00
_cell.angle_beta   90.00
_cell.angle_gamma   90.00
#
_symmetry.space_group_name_H-M   'P 1'
#
loop_
_entity.id
_entity.type
_entity.pdbx_description
1 polymer ?
#
loop_
_entity_poly.entity_id
_entity_poly.type
_entity_poly.pdbx_seq_one_letter_code
_entity_poly.pdbx_strand_id
1 'polypeptide(L)'
;MASPPAPRRDADADAGAAFVLESKGEWWHAGFHLTTAIVGPTILTLPYAFRGLGWGLGCLCLTAMGVVTFYSYSLMSQVLEQCEKEGRRHIRFRELAADVLGSGWMFYFVIFIQTAINTGIGIGAILLAGECLQIVYSNLSPNGSLKLYHFIAMVTVVMIVLSQLPTFHSLRHINLGSLFLSLGYTFLVVGACVNAGLSKNAPPRDYSLESSESARIFSAFTSISIIAAIFGNGILPEIQVNLNFCFIF
;
A
#
# COMPACT_ATOMS: atom_id res chain seq x y z
N MET A 1 -17.73 -31.41 44.96
CA MET A 1 -17.37 -30.01 44.63
C MET A 1 -16.22 -30.07 43.65
N ALA A 2 -16.50 -29.89 42.35
CA ALA A 2 -15.47 -29.88 41.33
C ALA A 2 -14.87 -28.48 41.24
N SER A 3 -13.55 -28.39 41.26
CA SER A 3 -12.79 -27.14 41.09
C SER A 3 -13.09 -26.51 39.73
N PRO A 4 -13.18 -25.18 39.63
CA PRO A 4 -13.38 -24.52 38.33
C PRO A 4 -12.18 -24.77 37.40
N PRO A 5 -12.39 -24.93 36.08
CA PRO A 5 -11.30 -25.14 35.14
C PRO A 5 -10.44 -23.88 35.05
N ALA A 6 -9.11 -24.07 35.07
CA ALA A 6 -8.15 -23.00 34.88
C ALA A 6 -8.33 -22.34 33.49
N PRO A 7 -8.16 -21.01 33.38
CA PRO A 7 -8.24 -20.33 32.09
C PRO A 7 -7.15 -20.86 31.15
N ARG A 8 -7.54 -21.26 29.94
CA ARG A 8 -6.60 -21.56 28.86
C ARG A 8 -5.78 -20.30 28.58
N ARG A 9 -4.47 -20.39 28.76
CA ARG A 9 -3.54 -19.47 28.11
C ARG A 9 -3.52 -19.85 26.64
N ASP A 10 -4.22 -19.07 25.82
CA ASP A 10 -4.02 -19.08 24.38
C ASP A 10 -2.61 -18.55 24.11
N ALA A 11 -1.67 -19.49 23.94
CA ALA A 11 -0.25 -19.22 23.78
C ALA A 11 0.15 -18.82 22.34
N ASP A 12 -0.82 -18.39 21.53
CA ASP A 12 -0.62 -17.88 20.17
C ASP A 12 -1.07 -16.42 20.05
N ALA A 13 -0.99 -15.66 21.15
CA ALA A 13 -1.10 -14.22 21.10
C ALA A 13 0.10 -13.67 20.33
N ASP A 14 -0.16 -13.23 19.09
CA ASP A 14 0.75 -12.47 18.24
C ASP A 14 1.54 -11.49 19.10
N ALA A 15 2.83 -11.75 19.31
CA ALA A 15 3.68 -10.95 20.18
C ALA A 15 3.77 -9.50 19.69
N GLY A 16 3.47 -9.26 18.40
CA GLY A 16 3.24 -7.94 17.84
C GLY A 16 2.02 -7.28 18.46
N ALA A 17 0.88 -7.98 18.50
CA ALA A 17 -0.34 -7.52 19.16
C ALA A 17 -0.15 -7.28 20.67
N ALA A 18 0.62 -8.13 21.36
CA ALA A 18 0.87 -7.95 22.80
C ALA A 18 1.70 -6.69 23.14
N PHE A 19 2.70 -6.35 22.34
CA PHE A 19 3.57 -5.18 22.54
C PHE A 19 2.91 -3.86 22.13
N VAL A 20 2.06 -3.92 21.12
CA VAL A 20 1.15 -2.88 20.66
C VAL A 20 0.19 -2.41 21.76
N LEU A 21 -0.25 -3.31 22.64
CA LEU A 21 -1.26 -3.03 23.68
C LEU A 21 -0.81 -1.96 24.68
N GLU A 22 0.50 -1.68 24.77
CA GLU A 22 1.11 -0.82 25.78
C GLU A 22 1.50 0.58 25.24
N SER A 23 1.39 0.83 23.93
CA SER A 23 1.90 2.07 23.31
C SER A 23 0.85 3.18 23.23
N LYS A 24 1.03 4.24 24.02
CA LYS A 24 0.38 5.56 23.82
C LYS A 24 1.22 6.40 22.87
N GLY A 25 1.06 6.22 21.57
CA GLY A 25 1.75 7.04 20.57
C GLY A 25 1.08 8.41 20.38
N GLU A 26 1.89 9.47 20.30
CA GLU A 26 1.38 10.84 20.06
C GLU A 26 0.83 11.01 18.64
N TRP A 27 -0.13 11.92 18.47
CA TRP A 27 -0.87 12.18 17.21
C TRP A 27 -0.01 12.45 15.96
N TRP A 28 1.21 12.93 16.18
CA TRP A 28 2.15 13.36 15.14
C TRP A 28 3.01 12.17 14.70
N HIS A 29 3.30 11.25 15.62
CA HIS A 29 3.86 9.93 15.31
C HIS A 29 2.86 9.13 14.48
N ALA A 30 1.58 9.11 14.87
CA ALA A 30 0.52 8.47 14.10
C ALA A 30 0.36 9.10 12.71
N GLY A 31 0.39 10.44 12.59
CA GLY A 31 0.33 11.14 11.31
C GLY A 31 1.54 10.89 10.39
N PHE A 32 2.75 10.82 10.96
CA PHE A 32 3.97 10.47 10.21
C PHE A 32 3.95 9.00 9.76
N HIS A 33 3.53 8.07 10.61
CA HIS A 33 3.39 6.65 10.27
C HIS A 33 2.30 6.40 9.24
N LEU A 34 1.19 7.14 9.32
CA LEU A 34 0.12 7.08 8.33
C LEU A 34 0.60 7.59 6.97
N THR A 35 1.31 8.71 6.96
CA THR A 35 1.84 9.29 5.72
C THR A 35 2.87 8.35 5.08
N THR A 36 3.76 7.77 5.88
CA THR A 36 4.78 6.83 5.40
C THR A 36 4.21 5.47 4.97
N ALA A 37 3.10 5.01 5.55
CA ALA A 37 2.37 3.83 5.08
C ALA A 37 1.60 4.05 3.76
N ILE A 38 1.26 5.31 3.45
CA ILE A 38 0.66 5.69 2.15
C ILE A 38 1.75 5.90 1.09
N VAL A 39 2.97 6.27 1.51
CA VAL A 39 4.14 6.47 0.65
C VAL A 39 4.82 5.13 0.36
N GLY A 40 4.13 4.28 -0.39
CA GLY A 40 4.64 3.00 -0.88
C GLY A 40 5.16 3.06 -2.33
N PRO A 41 5.68 1.93 -2.87
CA PRO A 41 6.11 1.79 -4.28
C PRO A 41 5.04 2.19 -5.31
N THR A 42 3.76 2.20 -4.92
CA THR A 42 2.64 2.64 -5.75
C THR A 42 2.75 4.10 -6.17
N ILE A 43 3.39 4.97 -5.38
CA ILE A 43 3.64 6.37 -5.77
C ILE A 43 4.52 6.46 -7.02
N LEU A 44 5.38 5.49 -7.27
CA LEU A 44 6.23 5.46 -8.47
C LEU A 44 5.42 5.33 -9.77
N THR A 45 4.16 4.89 -9.67
CA THR A 45 3.24 4.79 -10.81
C THR A 45 2.45 6.09 -11.06
N LEU A 46 2.54 7.06 -10.17
CA LEU A 46 1.82 8.34 -10.28
C LEU A 46 2.12 9.11 -11.57
N PRO A 47 3.37 9.16 -12.09
CA PRO A 47 3.64 9.79 -13.38
C PRO A 47 2.85 9.17 -14.55
N TYR A 48 2.62 7.86 -14.53
CA TYR A 48 1.81 7.18 -15.54
C TYR A 48 0.34 7.58 -15.44
N ALA A 49 -0.19 7.73 -14.21
CA ALA A 49 -1.55 8.22 -14.00
C ALA A 49 -1.74 9.66 -14.54
N PHE A 50 -0.75 10.52 -14.31
CA PHE A 50 -0.77 11.90 -14.83
C PHE A 50 -0.61 11.96 -16.34
N ARG A 51 0.14 11.03 -16.95
CA ARG A 51 0.22 10.90 -18.41
C ARG A 51 -1.12 10.51 -19.03
N GLY A 52 -1.89 9.62 -18.39
CA GLY A 52 -3.16 9.14 -18.94
C GLY A 52 -4.37 10.06 -18.68
N LEU A 53 -4.42 10.75 -17.53
CA LEU A 53 -5.51 11.70 -17.19
C LEU A 53 -5.19 13.15 -17.58
N GLY A 54 -3.91 13.49 -17.69
CA GLY A 54 -3.44 14.87 -17.79
C GLY A 54 -3.36 15.54 -16.42
N TRP A 55 -2.67 16.67 -16.37
CA TRP A 55 -2.39 17.37 -15.11
C TRP A 55 -3.65 17.86 -14.38
N GLY A 56 -4.59 18.49 -15.10
CA GLY A 56 -5.79 19.07 -14.47
C GLY A 56 -6.65 18.01 -13.81
N LEU A 57 -7.09 17.01 -14.59
CA LEU A 57 -7.92 15.92 -14.08
C LEU A 57 -7.15 15.00 -13.13
N GLY A 58 -5.85 14.77 -13.37
CA GLY A 58 -4.97 14.04 -12.47
C GLY A 58 -4.88 14.69 -11.08
N CYS A 59 -4.62 16.00 -11.00
CA CYS A 59 -4.62 16.75 -9.74
C CYS A 59 -5.99 16.73 -9.05
N LEU A 60 -7.08 16.89 -9.81
CA LEU A 60 -8.44 16.84 -9.26
C LEU A 60 -8.74 15.45 -8.66
N CYS A 61 -8.49 14.37 -9.40
CA CYS A 61 -8.70 13.01 -8.93
C CYS A 61 -7.82 12.68 -7.73
N LEU A 62 -6.53 13.05 -7.75
CA LEU A 62 -5.61 12.85 -6.64
C LEU A 62 -6.09 13.56 -5.37
N THR A 63 -6.51 14.82 -5.50
CA THR A 63 -7.00 15.63 -4.38
C THR A 63 -8.32 15.08 -3.83
N ALA A 64 -9.28 14.77 -4.72
CA ALA A 64 -10.57 14.21 -4.32
C ALA A 64 -10.41 12.88 -3.59
N MET A 65 -9.57 11.97 -4.11
CA MET A 65 -9.26 10.70 -3.44
C MET A 65 -8.55 10.91 -2.10
N GLY A 66 -7.64 11.87 -2.01
CA GLY A 66 -7.01 12.24 -0.74
C GLY A 66 -8.02 12.72 0.30
N VAL A 67 -8.94 13.61 -0.08
CA VAL A 67 -10.01 14.11 0.81
C VAL A 67 -10.94 12.99 1.26
N VAL A 68 -11.38 12.13 0.34
CA VAL A 68 -12.25 10.99 0.65
C VAL A 68 -11.56 10.01 1.61
N THR A 69 -10.28 9.73 1.37
CA THR A 69 -9.48 8.83 2.22
C THR A 69 -9.30 9.41 3.60
N PHE A 70 -8.93 10.69 3.69
CA PHE A 70 -8.78 11.41 4.96
C PHE A 70 -10.08 11.42 5.77
N TYR A 71 -11.21 11.70 5.11
CA TYR A 71 -12.53 11.68 5.73
C TYR A 71 -12.90 10.29 6.24
N SER A 72 -12.70 9.26 5.40
CA SER A 72 -12.97 7.86 5.75
C SER A 72 -12.15 7.41 6.96
N TYR A 73 -10.86 7.77 7.01
CA TYR A 73 -9.97 7.48 8.13
C TYR A 73 -10.35 8.25 9.41
N SER A 74 -10.82 9.49 9.27
CA SER A 74 -11.33 10.27 10.41
C SER A 74 -12.56 9.62 11.03
N LEU A 75 -13.50 9.14 10.22
CA LEU A 75 -14.66 8.39 10.69
C LEU A 75 -14.25 7.07 11.35
N MET A 76 -13.33 6.33 10.72
CA MET A 76 -12.79 5.08 11.24
C MET A 76 -12.21 5.27 12.65
N SER A 77 -11.38 6.30 12.83
CA SER A 77 -10.77 6.63 14.11
C SER A 77 -11.80 6.91 15.21
N GLN A 78 -12.88 7.63 14.89
CA GLN A 78 -13.94 7.92 15.86
C GLN A 78 -14.70 6.65 16.27
N VAL A 79 -14.98 5.77 15.32
CA VAL A 79 -15.63 4.48 15.59
C VAL A 79 -14.74 3.61 16.48
N LEU A 80 -13.45 3.52 16.17
CA LEU A 80 -12.47 2.81 17.01
C LEU A 80 -12.40 3.35 18.43
N GLU A 81 -12.36 4.68 18.59
CA GLU A 81 -12.34 5.32 19.91
C GLU A 81 -13.63 5.02 20.70
N GLN A 82 -14.79 5.03 20.04
CA GLN A 82 -16.06 4.71 20.68
C GLN A 82 -16.10 3.24 21.13
N CYS A 83 -15.69 2.31 20.27
CA CYS A 83 -15.60 0.89 20.61
C CYS A 83 -14.63 0.67 21.79
N GLU A 84 -13.48 1.38 21.82
CA GLU A 84 -12.52 1.31 22.92
C GLU A 84 -13.10 1.84 24.25
N LYS A 85 -13.87 2.93 24.24
CA LYS A 85 -14.59 3.45 25.42
C LYS A 85 -15.59 2.45 25.99
N GLU A 86 -16.15 1.59 25.16
CA GLU A 86 -17.07 0.51 25.54
C GLU A 86 -16.33 -0.79 25.91
N GLY A 87 -15.00 -0.77 25.95
CA GLY A 87 -14.16 -1.94 26.26
C GLY A 87 -13.98 -2.92 25.10
N ARG A 88 -14.43 -2.58 23.88
CA ARG A 88 -14.35 -3.40 22.67
C ARG A 88 -13.20 -2.92 21.78
N ARG A 89 -11.99 -3.43 21.99
CA ARG A 89 -10.81 -3.02 21.20
C ARG A 89 -10.64 -3.91 19.97
N HIS A 90 -10.64 -3.32 18.78
CA HIS A 90 -10.56 -4.04 17.50
C HIS A 90 -9.25 -3.74 16.78
N ILE A 91 -8.57 -4.79 16.31
CA ILE A 91 -7.27 -4.67 15.62
C ILE A 91 -7.44 -4.80 14.11
N ARG A 92 -8.40 -5.61 13.66
CA ARG A 92 -8.62 -5.88 12.22
C ARG A 92 -9.87 -5.18 11.72
N PHE A 93 -9.77 -4.55 10.54
CA PHE A 93 -10.91 -3.86 9.91
C PHE A 93 -12.15 -4.76 9.79
N ARG A 94 -11.94 -6.04 9.43
CA ARG A 94 -13.02 -7.04 9.31
C ARG A 94 -13.78 -7.30 10.61
N GLU A 95 -13.08 -7.23 11.75
CA GLU A 95 -13.68 -7.48 13.07
C GLU A 95 -14.48 -6.27 13.50
N LEU A 96 -13.91 -5.07 13.33
CA LEU A 96 -14.60 -3.82 13.57
C LEU A 96 -15.88 -3.71 12.71
N ALA A 97 -15.77 -4.06 11.42
CA ALA A 97 -16.91 -4.04 10.52
C ALA A 97 -17.99 -5.04 10.94
N ALA A 98 -17.63 -6.25 11.39
CA ALA A 98 -18.60 -7.22 11.89
C ALA A 98 -19.27 -6.79 13.20
N ASP A 99 -18.52 -6.14 14.08
CA ASP A 99 -19.03 -5.64 15.37
C ASP A 99 -20.00 -4.46 15.18
N VAL A 100 -19.72 -3.55 14.25
CA VAL A 100 -20.53 -2.34 14.01
C VAL A 100 -21.69 -2.59 13.05
N LEU A 101 -21.46 -3.30 11.96
CA LEU A 101 -22.45 -3.49 10.88
C LEU A 101 -23.24 -4.80 11.00
N GLY A 102 -22.91 -5.63 11.99
CA GLY A 102 -23.57 -6.91 12.27
C GLY A 102 -22.75 -8.12 11.79
N SER A 103 -22.67 -9.13 12.65
CA SER A 103 -22.03 -10.40 12.35
C SER A 103 -22.94 -11.24 11.45
N GLY A 104 -22.47 -11.54 10.23
CA GLY A 104 -23.27 -12.22 9.21
C GLY A 104 -22.78 -11.91 7.81
N TRP A 105 -23.71 -11.58 6.90
CA TRP A 105 -23.39 -11.27 5.49
C TRP A 105 -22.38 -10.14 5.32
N MET A 106 -22.41 -9.12 6.18
CA MET A 106 -21.50 -7.97 6.07
C MET A 106 -20.04 -8.37 6.30
N PHE A 107 -19.76 -9.28 7.23
CA PHE A 107 -18.40 -9.80 7.45
C PHE A 107 -17.85 -10.47 6.19
N TYR A 108 -18.65 -11.33 5.54
CA TYR A 108 -18.24 -11.99 4.31
C TYR A 108 -18.05 -11.00 3.15
N PHE A 109 -18.93 -10.00 3.05
CA PHE A 109 -18.81 -8.95 2.05
C PHE A 109 -17.50 -8.14 2.22
N VAL A 110 -17.18 -7.72 3.45
CA VAL A 110 -15.94 -6.99 3.75
C VAL A 110 -14.71 -7.85 3.45
N ILE A 111 -14.72 -9.12 3.85
CA ILE A 111 -13.62 -10.05 3.53
C ILE A 111 -13.45 -10.22 2.03
N PHE A 112 -14.55 -10.35 1.28
CA PHE A 112 -14.50 -10.50 -0.16
C PHE A 112 -13.85 -9.29 -0.83
N ILE A 113 -14.31 -8.08 -0.50
CA ILE A 113 -13.74 -6.83 -1.04
C ILE A 113 -12.27 -6.67 -0.65
N GLN A 114 -11.93 -6.88 0.63
CA GLN A 114 -10.57 -6.80 1.13
C GLN A 114 -9.63 -7.78 0.41
N THR A 115 -10.10 -9.01 0.18
CA THR A 115 -9.32 -10.04 -0.51
C THR A 115 -9.13 -9.69 -1.98
N ALA A 116 -10.17 -9.19 -2.65
CA ALA A 116 -10.09 -8.76 -4.05
C ALA A 116 -9.07 -7.63 -4.22
N ILE A 117 -9.13 -6.60 -3.36
CA ILE A 117 -8.19 -5.47 -3.38
C ILE A 117 -6.76 -5.95 -3.13
N ASN A 118 -6.53 -6.73 -2.07
CA ASN A 118 -5.20 -7.23 -1.73
C ASN A 118 -4.61 -8.15 -2.81
N THR A 119 -5.45 -8.96 -3.45
CA THR A 119 -5.04 -9.79 -4.59
C THR A 119 -4.63 -8.92 -5.77
N GLY A 120 -5.39 -7.87 -6.09
CA GLY A 120 -5.05 -6.92 -7.14
C GLY A 120 -3.72 -6.21 -6.89
N ILE A 121 -3.50 -5.72 -5.66
CA ILE A 121 -2.24 -5.09 -5.26
C ILE A 121 -1.08 -6.09 -5.37
N GLY A 122 -1.26 -7.33 -4.91
CA GLY A 122 -0.25 -8.38 -5.00
C GLY A 122 0.15 -8.71 -6.44
N ILE A 123 -0.85 -8.88 -7.33
CA ILE A 123 -0.60 -9.10 -8.76
C ILE A 123 0.14 -7.90 -9.36
N GLY A 124 -0.32 -6.68 -9.09
CA GLY A 124 0.31 -5.45 -9.58
C GLY A 124 1.76 -5.31 -9.16
N ALA A 125 2.07 -5.60 -7.89
CA ALA A 125 3.43 -5.56 -7.37
C ALA A 125 4.36 -6.59 -8.07
N ILE A 126 3.87 -7.81 -8.31
CA ILE A 126 4.62 -8.85 -9.02
C ILE A 126 4.91 -8.44 -10.46
N LEU A 127 3.91 -7.90 -11.16
CA LEU A 127 4.06 -7.43 -12.54
C LEU A 127 5.08 -6.29 -12.63
N LEU A 128 4.95 -5.27 -11.78
CA LEU A 128 5.85 -4.13 -11.74
C LEU A 128 7.30 -4.56 -11.45
N ALA A 129 7.50 -5.42 -10.45
CA ALA A 129 8.83 -5.94 -10.13
C ALA A 129 9.41 -6.77 -11.30
N GLY A 130 8.57 -7.55 -12.00
CA GLY A 130 8.95 -8.28 -13.20
C GLY A 130 9.41 -7.37 -14.34
N GLU A 131 8.68 -6.28 -14.60
CA GLU A 131 9.05 -5.26 -15.59
C GLU A 131 10.36 -4.56 -15.24
N CYS A 132 10.53 -4.16 -13.98
CA CYS A 132 11.78 -3.56 -13.49
C CYS A 132 12.98 -4.50 -13.74
N LEU A 133 12.85 -5.78 -13.42
CA LEU A 133 13.92 -6.76 -13.60
C LEU A 133 14.21 -7.00 -15.09
N GLN A 134 13.17 -7.03 -15.94
CA GLN A 134 13.33 -7.11 -17.39
C GLN A 134 14.10 -5.91 -17.96
N ILE A 135 13.81 -4.69 -17.49
CA ILE A 135 14.50 -3.48 -17.92
C ILE A 135 15.98 -3.56 -17.55
N VAL A 136 16.30 -3.96 -16.31
CA VAL A 136 17.69 -4.14 -15.87
C VAL A 136 18.40 -5.18 -16.75
N TYR A 137 17.77 -6.33 -16.97
CA TYR A 137 18.32 -7.38 -17.83
C TYR A 137 18.58 -6.90 -19.26
N SER A 138 17.63 -6.18 -19.86
CA SER A 138 17.76 -5.69 -21.24
C SER A 138 18.90 -4.67 -21.39
N ASN A 139 19.21 -3.90 -20.33
CA ASN A 139 20.35 -2.99 -20.33
C ASN A 139 21.70 -3.73 -20.19
N LEU A 140 21.74 -4.83 -19.42
CA LEU A 140 22.97 -5.60 -19.19
C LEU A 140 23.26 -6.61 -20.31
N SER A 141 22.22 -7.19 -20.90
CA SER A 141 22.30 -8.21 -21.95
C SER A 141 21.29 -7.90 -23.07
N PRO A 142 21.61 -6.97 -23.99
CA PRO A 142 20.70 -6.53 -25.05
C PRO A 142 20.22 -7.66 -25.98
N ASN A 143 21.04 -8.70 -26.15
CA ASN A 143 20.73 -9.88 -26.98
C ASN A 143 20.16 -11.05 -26.17
N GLY A 144 19.65 -10.77 -24.98
CA GLY A 144 19.08 -11.78 -24.09
C GLY A 144 17.79 -12.40 -24.63
N SER A 145 17.58 -13.69 -24.39
CA SER A 145 16.39 -14.42 -24.85
C SER A 145 15.22 -14.41 -23.85
N LEU A 146 15.45 -13.92 -22.62
CA LEU A 146 14.46 -13.93 -21.55
C LEU A 146 13.36 -12.90 -21.80
N LYS A 147 12.11 -13.37 -21.79
CA LYS A 147 10.88 -12.56 -21.90
C LYS A 147 10.31 -12.20 -20.52
N LEU A 148 9.47 -11.15 -20.46
CA LEU A 148 8.80 -10.65 -19.25
C LEU A 148 8.26 -11.76 -18.32
N TYR A 149 7.60 -12.78 -18.86
CA TYR A 149 7.01 -13.86 -18.04
C TYR A 149 8.04 -14.65 -17.22
N HIS A 150 9.30 -14.74 -17.67
CA HIS A 150 10.36 -15.38 -16.88
C HIS A 150 10.68 -14.54 -15.64
N PHE A 151 10.73 -13.22 -15.81
CA PHE A 151 10.96 -12.29 -14.70
C PHE A 151 9.78 -12.29 -13.72
N ILE A 152 8.54 -12.31 -14.22
CA ILE A 152 7.34 -12.48 -13.40
C ILE A 152 7.43 -13.78 -12.59
N ALA A 153 7.81 -14.90 -13.21
CA ALA A 153 7.95 -16.19 -12.52
C ALA A 153 9.03 -16.14 -11.42
N MET A 154 10.20 -15.55 -11.70
CA MET A 154 11.26 -15.38 -10.71
C MET A 154 10.81 -14.54 -9.51
N VAL A 155 10.16 -13.39 -9.76
CA VAL A 155 9.60 -12.54 -8.71
C VAL A 155 8.55 -13.29 -7.90
N THR A 156 7.68 -14.06 -8.56
CA THR A 156 6.63 -14.85 -7.89
C THR A 156 7.23 -15.87 -6.94
N VAL A 157 8.29 -16.57 -7.34
CA VAL A 157 9.00 -17.52 -6.47
C VAL A 157 9.57 -16.81 -5.23
N VAL A 158 10.20 -15.66 -5.40
CA VAL A 158 10.70 -14.85 -4.28
C VAL A 158 9.55 -14.42 -3.36
N MET A 159 8.44 -13.97 -3.91
CA MET A 159 7.25 -13.55 -3.15
C MET A 159 6.63 -14.72 -2.38
N ILE A 160 6.61 -15.93 -2.94
CA ILE A 160 6.15 -17.15 -2.23
C ILE A 160 7.07 -17.46 -1.04
N VAL A 161 8.39 -17.33 -1.20
CA VAL A 161 9.34 -17.54 -0.10
C VAL A 161 9.14 -16.48 0.99
N LEU A 162 9.01 -15.21 0.61
CA LEU A 162 8.77 -14.12 1.56
C LEU A 162 7.43 -14.27 2.27
N SER A 163 6.39 -14.79 1.61
CA SER A 163 5.07 -15.00 2.22
C SER A 163 5.06 -16.12 3.27
N GLN A 164 6.09 -16.98 3.31
CA GLN A 164 6.24 -17.96 4.38
C GLN A 164 6.69 -17.34 5.71
N LEU A 165 7.13 -16.09 5.72
CA LEU A 165 7.56 -15.41 6.95
C LEU A 165 6.33 -15.01 7.79
N PRO A 166 6.11 -15.66 8.95
CA PRO A 166 4.82 -15.63 9.63
C PRO A 166 4.62 -14.37 10.50
N THR A 167 5.66 -13.55 10.72
CA THR A 167 5.58 -12.39 11.63
C THR A 167 6.23 -11.13 11.07
N PHE A 168 5.61 -9.99 11.34
CA PHE A 168 6.09 -8.65 10.97
C PHE A 168 7.49 -8.34 11.52
N HIS A 169 7.86 -8.92 12.66
CA HIS A 169 9.20 -8.79 13.24
C HIS A 169 10.29 -9.34 12.30
N SER A 170 10.01 -10.41 11.57
CA SER A 170 10.93 -11.01 10.59
C SER A 170 11.18 -10.13 9.36
N LEU A 171 10.23 -9.24 9.03
CA LEU A 171 10.29 -8.38 7.84
C LEU A 171 10.81 -6.96 8.13
N ARG A 172 10.87 -6.55 9.41
CA ARG A 172 11.27 -5.19 9.80
C ARG A 172 12.57 -4.71 9.13
N HIS A 173 13.58 -5.58 9.06
CA HIS A 173 14.87 -5.22 8.48
C HIS A 173 14.82 -5.10 6.94
N ILE A 174 14.03 -5.94 6.28
CA ILE A 174 13.78 -5.87 4.83
C ILE A 174 13.03 -4.58 4.50
N ASN A 175 12.01 -4.24 5.29
CA ASN A 175 11.24 -3.01 5.10
C ASN A 175 12.08 -1.76 5.35
N LEU A 176 12.93 -1.77 6.38
CA LEU A 176 13.87 -0.67 6.62
C LEU A 176 14.81 -0.46 5.43
N GLY A 177 15.33 -1.54 4.85
CA GLY A 177 16.13 -1.48 3.63
C GLY A 177 15.35 -0.93 2.43
N SER A 178 14.12 -1.40 2.24
CA SER A 178 13.20 -0.93 1.18
C SER A 178 12.92 0.57 1.29
N LEU A 179 12.73 1.08 2.51
CA LEU A 179 12.55 2.50 2.77
C LEU A 179 13.76 3.31 2.31
N PHE A 180 14.97 2.94 2.75
CA PHE A 180 16.18 3.67 2.35
C PHE A 180 16.39 3.64 0.83
N LEU A 181 16.12 2.50 0.18
CA LEU A 181 16.18 2.37 -1.27
C LEU A 181 15.16 3.27 -1.97
N SER A 182 13.92 3.30 -1.48
CA SER A 182 12.83 4.12 -2.03
C SER A 182 13.11 5.62 -1.87
N LEU A 183 13.64 6.03 -0.71
CA LEU A 183 14.09 7.41 -0.49
C LEU A 183 15.25 7.77 -1.41
N GLY A 184 16.27 6.91 -1.51
CA GLY A 184 17.41 7.10 -2.42
C GLY A 184 16.97 7.24 -3.87
N TYR A 185 16.11 6.34 -4.35
CA TYR A 185 15.53 6.40 -5.68
C TYR A 185 14.75 7.71 -5.89
N THR A 186 13.92 8.11 -4.93
CA THR A 186 13.15 9.37 -5.00
C THR A 186 14.08 10.58 -5.12
N PHE A 187 15.14 10.66 -4.30
CA PHE A 187 16.12 11.75 -4.40
C PHE A 187 16.82 11.76 -5.75
N LEU A 188 17.22 10.60 -6.28
CA LEU A 188 17.84 10.49 -7.59
C LEU A 188 16.89 10.93 -8.72
N VAL A 189 15.63 10.50 -8.70
CA VAL A 189 14.62 10.89 -9.69
C VAL A 189 14.35 12.39 -9.62
N VAL A 190 14.17 12.96 -8.42
CA VAL A 190 13.97 14.41 -8.25
C VAL A 190 15.18 15.17 -8.78
N GLY A 191 16.40 14.77 -8.43
CA GLY A 191 17.62 15.38 -8.93
C GLY A 191 17.75 15.29 -10.46
N ALA A 192 17.46 14.13 -11.04
CA ALA A 192 17.47 13.92 -12.49
C ALA A 192 16.42 14.79 -13.20
N CYS A 193 15.21 14.87 -12.67
CA CYS A 193 14.13 15.71 -13.20
C CYS A 193 14.48 17.20 -13.15
N VAL A 194 15.03 17.68 -12.03
CA VAL A 194 15.49 19.07 -11.88
C VAL A 194 16.60 19.37 -12.87
N ASN A 195 17.61 18.50 -12.98
CA ASN A 195 18.70 18.67 -13.93
C ASN A 195 18.22 18.66 -15.39
N ALA A 196 17.33 17.73 -15.76
CA ALA A 196 16.76 17.66 -17.09
C ALA A 196 15.89 18.89 -17.42
N GLY A 197 15.13 19.39 -16.44
CA GLY A 197 14.26 20.56 -16.59
C GLY A 197 15.00 21.89 -16.66
N LEU A 198 16.18 22.00 -16.04
CA LEU A 198 17.05 23.18 -16.06
C LEU A 198 18.14 23.14 -17.14
N SER A 199 18.30 22.01 -17.83
CA SER A 199 19.27 21.85 -18.91
C SER A 199 18.95 22.80 -20.09
N LYS A 200 19.99 23.38 -20.69
CA LYS A 200 19.87 24.21 -21.89
C LYS A 200 19.28 23.44 -23.09
N ASN A 201 19.39 22.12 -23.09
CA ASN A 201 18.85 21.20 -24.09
C ASN A 201 17.69 20.37 -23.52
N ALA A 202 16.83 20.97 -22.69
CA ALA A 202 15.69 20.26 -22.13
C ALA A 202 14.82 19.67 -23.26
N PRO A 203 14.42 18.39 -23.16
CA PRO A 203 13.51 17.80 -24.14
C PRO A 203 12.18 18.58 -24.18
N PRO A 204 11.53 18.70 -25.36
CA PRO A 204 10.27 19.40 -25.48
C PRO A 204 9.22 18.78 -24.55
N ARG A 205 8.50 19.63 -23.82
CA ARG A 205 7.46 19.20 -22.88
C ARG A 205 6.19 18.89 -23.65
N ASP A 206 5.90 17.61 -23.84
CA ASP A 206 4.64 17.16 -24.42
C ASP A 206 3.69 16.69 -23.32
N TYR A 207 2.57 17.40 -23.18
CA TYR A 207 1.49 17.06 -22.26
C TYR A 207 0.22 16.62 -23.01
N SER A 208 0.36 16.32 -24.30
CA SER A 208 -0.75 15.82 -25.11
C SER A 208 -1.19 14.46 -24.59
N LEU A 209 -2.50 14.29 -24.49
CA LEU A 209 -3.10 13.00 -24.19
C LEU A 209 -3.10 12.14 -25.43
N GLU A 210 -3.40 10.86 -25.23
CA GLU A 210 -3.49 9.89 -26.32
C GLU A 210 -4.44 10.38 -27.42
N SER A 211 -3.97 10.24 -28.65
CA SER A 211 -4.63 10.81 -29.84
C SER A 211 -5.92 10.08 -30.20
N SER A 212 -5.95 8.77 -29.96
CA SER A 212 -7.12 7.93 -30.17
C SER A 212 -8.08 8.04 -29.00
N GLU A 213 -9.36 8.29 -29.29
CA GLU A 213 -10.42 8.45 -28.29
C GLU A 213 -10.54 7.20 -27.39
N SER A 214 -10.52 6.00 -27.99
CA SER A 214 -10.61 4.75 -27.22
C SER A 214 -9.40 4.55 -26.31
N ALA A 215 -8.19 4.77 -26.83
CA ALA A 215 -6.96 4.63 -26.06
C ALA A 215 -6.85 5.70 -24.95
N ARG A 216 -7.39 6.91 -25.18
CA ARG A 216 -7.51 7.95 -24.16
C ARG A 216 -8.46 7.54 -23.03
N ILE A 217 -9.61 6.95 -23.36
CA ILE A 217 -10.56 6.43 -22.37
C ILE A 217 -9.92 5.30 -21.54
N PHE A 218 -9.27 4.33 -22.19
CA PHE A 218 -8.55 3.26 -21.49
C PHE A 218 -7.43 3.79 -20.60
N SER A 219 -6.68 4.79 -21.08
CA SER A 219 -5.63 5.46 -20.32
C SER A 219 -6.19 6.18 -19.10
N ALA A 220 -7.35 6.84 -19.23
CA ALA A 220 -8.03 7.50 -18.13
C ALA A 220 -8.50 6.50 -17.06
N PHE A 221 -9.15 5.40 -17.46
CA PHE A 221 -9.56 4.34 -16.52
C PHE A 221 -8.38 3.70 -15.80
N THR A 222 -7.30 3.40 -16.54
CA THR A 222 -6.06 2.86 -15.96
C THR A 222 -5.48 3.83 -14.92
N SER A 223 -5.46 5.11 -15.25
CA SER A 223 -4.93 6.16 -14.38
C SER A 223 -5.78 6.37 -13.12
N ILE A 224 -7.12 6.34 -13.24
CA ILE A 224 -8.02 6.38 -12.08
C ILE A 224 -7.79 5.18 -11.18
N SER A 225 -7.60 3.99 -11.77
CA SER A 225 -7.32 2.76 -11.03
C SER A 225 -5.99 2.84 -10.27
N ILE A 226 -4.95 3.43 -10.89
CA ILE A 226 -3.67 3.70 -10.24
C ILE A 226 -3.86 4.64 -9.03
N ILE A 227 -4.55 5.77 -9.23
CA ILE A 227 -4.81 6.73 -8.14
C ILE A 227 -5.60 6.06 -7.02
N ALA A 228 -6.64 5.29 -7.35
CA ALA A 228 -7.43 4.55 -6.37
C ALA A 228 -6.58 3.53 -5.59
N ALA A 229 -5.66 2.82 -6.25
CA ALA A 229 -4.77 1.86 -5.61
C ALA A 229 -3.79 2.51 -4.64
N ILE A 230 -3.33 3.74 -4.91
CA ILE A 230 -2.44 4.51 -4.00
C ILE A 230 -3.15 4.77 -2.65
N PHE A 231 -4.46 5.04 -2.69
CA PHE A 231 -5.25 5.33 -1.49
C PHE A 231 -6.01 4.13 -0.91
N GLY A 232 -6.05 2.99 -1.62
CA GLY A 232 -6.82 1.79 -1.29
C GLY A 232 -6.24 0.94 -0.15
N ASN A 233 -5.37 1.49 0.68
CA ASN A 233 -4.72 0.76 1.77
C ASN A 233 -5.70 0.59 2.93
N GLY A 234 -6.37 -0.55 2.99
CA GLY A 234 -7.28 -0.97 4.07
C GLY A 234 -6.59 -1.33 5.40
N ILE A 235 -5.35 -0.88 5.62
CA ILE A 235 -4.49 -1.31 6.74
C ILE A 235 -4.64 -0.36 7.95
N LEU A 236 -5.53 0.63 7.92
CA LEU A 236 -5.60 1.62 8.99
C LEU A 236 -5.80 1.02 10.40
N PRO A 237 -6.72 0.06 10.65
CA PRO A 237 -6.85 -0.54 11.99
C PRO A 237 -5.59 -1.32 12.41
N GLU A 238 -4.92 -1.94 11.44
CA GLU A 238 -3.66 -2.67 11.66
C GLU A 238 -2.49 -1.68 11.89
N ILE A 239 -2.50 -0.48 11.31
CA ILE A 239 -1.49 0.58 11.49
C ILE A 239 -1.69 1.38 12.79
N GLN A 240 -2.94 1.75 13.12
CA GLN A 240 -3.26 2.53 14.32
C GLN A 240 -2.89 1.81 15.61
N VAL A 241 -2.92 0.48 15.55
CA VAL A 241 -2.55 -0.40 16.63
C VAL A 241 -1.00 -0.56 16.68
N ASN A 242 -0.30 -0.47 15.55
CA ASN A 242 1.16 -0.54 15.41
C ASN A 242 1.91 0.80 15.60
N LEU A 243 1.52 1.65 16.56
CA LEU A 243 2.18 2.94 16.86
C LEU A 243 3.66 2.85 17.29
N ASN A 244 4.24 1.64 17.35
CA ASN A 244 5.68 1.40 17.55
C ASN A 244 6.37 0.60 16.42
N PHE A 245 5.70 0.23 15.33
CA PHE A 245 6.30 -0.55 14.24
C PHE A 245 6.16 0.14 12.87
N CYS A 246 7.14 1.03 12.65
CA CYS A 246 7.92 1.19 11.41
C CYS A 246 7.41 0.41 10.17
N PHE A 247 6.93 1.18 9.18
CA PHE A 247 6.93 0.91 7.73
C PHE A 247 6.39 -0.45 7.26
N ILE A 248 5.12 -0.46 6.83
CA ILE A 248 4.62 -1.39 5.82
C ILE A 248 3.61 -0.67 4.90
N PHE A 249 4.13 -0.07 3.82
CA PHE A 249 3.94 -0.56 2.45
C PHE A 249 5.06 -0.04 1.55
#